data_AF-A0A7W7YTF1-F1
#
_entry.id   AF-A0A7W7YTF1-F1
#
_cell.length_a   1.000
_cell.length_b   1.000
_cell.length_c   1.000
_cell.angle_alpha   90.00
_cell.angle_beta   90.00
_cell.angle_gamma   90.00
#
_symmetry.space_group_name_H-M   'P 1'
#
loop_
_entity.id
_entity.type
_entity.pdbx_description
1 polymer ?
#
loop_
_entity_poly.entity_id
_entity_poly.type
_entity_poly.pdbx_seq_one_letter_code
_entity_poly.pdbx_strand_id
1 'polypeptide(L)'
;MAHSFSYTHYDLERQRGGTVVEITLSAIANVRLMTNTNFDLFKNARQHKFLGGVAKQSPIRLKIPENGHWHVVVDMEGHPGKAQSSIKVLPVAPQKPAQNFSAASR
;
A
#
# COMPACT_ATOMS: atom_id res chain seq x y z
N MET A 1 -15.04 1.67 -18.06
CA MET A 1 -15.11 0.19 -17.99
C MET A 1 -14.78 -0.20 -16.57
N ALA A 2 -15.59 -1.05 -15.94
CA ALA A 2 -15.31 -1.56 -14.61
C ALA A 2 -14.46 -2.84 -14.70
N HIS A 3 -13.73 -3.17 -13.64
CA HIS A 3 -13.05 -4.46 -13.55
C HIS A 3 -14.05 -5.61 -13.61
N SER A 4 -13.63 -6.74 -14.19
CA SER A 4 -14.39 -8.00 -14.18
C SER A 4 -14.35 -8.72 -12.84
N PHE A 5 -13.60 -8.20 -11.87
CA PHE A 5 -13.42 -8.77 -10.54
C PHE A 5 -13.84 -7.77 -9.45
N SER A 6 -14.26 -8.31 -8.31
CA SER A 6 -14.54 -7.53 -7.11
C SER A 6 -13.25 -7.14 -6.38
N TYR A 7 -13.25 -5.97 -5.76
CA TYR A 7 -12.17 -5.51 -4.90
C TYR A 7 -12.71 -4.74 -3.69
N THR A 8 -11.91 -4.70 -2.63
CA THR A 8 -12.10 -3.81 -1.48
C THR A 8 -11.13 -2.65 -1.60
N HIS A 9 -11.63 -1.42 -1.40
CA HIS A 9 -10.83 -0.20 -1.44
C HIS A 9 -10.77 0.45 -0.06
N TYR A 10 -9.57 0.86 0.32
CA TYR A 10 -9.28 1.67 1.48
C TYR A 10 -8.63 2.97 1.04
N ASP A 11 -9.24 4.10 1.39
CA ASP A 11 -8.62 5.41 1.29
C ASP A 11 -7.78 5.65 2.55
N LEU A 12 -6.47 5.86 2.39
CA LEU A 12 -5.57 6.15 3.51
C LEU A 12 -5.40 7.65 3.73
N GLU A 13 -6.06 8.48 2.92
CA GLU A 13 -5.88 9.93 2.87
C GLU A 13 -4.39 10.31 2.67
N ARG A 14 -4.00 11.48 3.16
CA ARG A 14 -2.64 11.98 3.07
C ARG A 14 -1.74 11.27 4.09
N GLN A 15 -0.77 10.54 3.58
CA GLN A 15 0.24 9.83 4.37
C GLN A 15 1.64 10.40 4.15
N ARG A 16 2.50 10.21 5.13
CA ARG A 16 3.91 10.59 5.07
C ARG A 16 4.75 9.45 4.49
N GLY A 17 5.84 9.81 3.82
CA GLY A 17 6.90 8.87 3.48
C GLY A 17 7.42 8.18 4.75
N GLY A 18 7.54 6.86 4.68
CA GLY A 18 7.92 6.02 5.81
C GLY A 18 6.76 5.48 6.65
N THR A 19 5.52 5.93 6.45
CA THR A 19 4.34 5.28 7.03
C THR A 19 4.29 3.81 6.63
N VAL A 20 4.04 2.93 7.59
CA VAL A 20 3.86 1.50 7.33
C VAL A 20 2.37 1.18 7.42
N VAL A 21 1.85 0.57 6.36
CA VAL A 21 0.48 0.08 6.28
C VAL A 21 0.53 -1.42 6.50
N GLU A 22 -0.11 -1.89 7.56
CA GLU A 22 -0.31 -3.31 7.83
C GLU A 22 -1.67 -3.74 7.27
N ILE A 23 -1.67 -4.82 6.49
CA ILE A 23 -2.85 -5.35 5.82
C ILE A 23 -3.05 -6.78 6.28
N THR A 24 -4.20 -7.05 6.90
CA THR A 24 -4.61 -8.39 7.31
C THR A 24 -5.56 -8.95 6.27
N LEU A 25 -5.32 -10.18 5.85
CA LEU A 25 -6.12 -10.92 4.86
C LEU A 25 -6.61 -12.25 5.45
N SER A 26 -7.82 -12.66 5.07
CA SER A 26 -8.37 -13.99 5.41
C SER A 26 -8.01 -15.08 4.40
N ALA A 27 -7.52 -14.71 3.22
CA ALA A 27 -7.17 -15.62 2.12
C ALA A 27 -6.10 -14.98 1.22
N ILE A 28 -5.57 -15.76 0.27
CA ILE A 28 -4.65 -15.25 -0.76
C ILE A 28 -5.38 -14.22 -1.62
N ALA A 29 -4.80 -13.04 -1.77
CA ALA A 29 -5.35 -11.94 -2.57
C ALA A 29 -4.22 -11.06 -3.13
N ASN A 30 -4.55 -10.24 -4.13
CA ASN A 30 -3.64 -9.20 -4.58
C ASN A 30 -3.78 -7.99 -3.66
N VAL A 31 -2.66 -7.40 -3.24
CA VAL A 31 -2.64 -6.13 -2.53
C VAL A 31 -1.90 -5.11 -3.37
N ARG A 32 -2.57 -3.98 -3.65
CA ARG A 32 -2.05 -2.87 -4.45
C ARG A 32 -2.10 -1.59 -3.65
N LEU A 33 -0.93 -1.09 -3.27
CA LEU A 33 -0.75 0.25 -2.71
C LEU A 33 -0.46 1.24 -3.84
N MET A 34 -1.27 2.28 -3.96
CA MET A 34 -1.28 3.19 -5.10
C MET A 34 -1.38 4.64 -4.65
N THR A 35 -0.79 5.55 -5.44
CA THR A 35 -1.09 6.98 -5.32
C THR A 35 -2.49 7.27 -5.83
N ASN A 36 -3.07 8.42 -5.46
CA ASN A 36 -4.40 8.84 -5.94
C ASN A 36 -4.53 8.78 -7.48
N THR A 37 -3.53 9.29 -8.23
CA THR A 37 -3.53 9.22 -9.70
C THR A 37 -3.55 7.78 -10.22
N ASN A 38 -2.80 6.87 -9.62
CA ASN A 38 -2.78 5.46 -10.03
C ASN A 38 -4.07 4.74 -9.64
N PHE A 39 -4.70 5.12 -8.53
CA PHE A 39 -6.01 4.60 -8.15
C PHE A 39 -7.12 5.05 -9.13
N ASP A 40 -7.08 6.29 -9.60
CA ASP A 40 -7.98 6.75 -10.66
C ASP A 40 -7.79 5.98 -11.97
N LEU A 41 -6.54 5.70 -12.35
CA LEU A 41 -6.24 4.85 -13.50
C LEU A 41 -6.73 3.40 -13.29
N PHE A 42 -6.52 2.84 -12.10
CA PHE A 42 -7.03 1.53 -11.70
C PHE A 42 -8.55 1.46 -11.88
N LYS A 43 -9.31 2.37 -11.25
CA LYS A 43 -10.79 2.41 -11.35
C LYS A 43 -11.31 2.42 -12.79
N ASN A 44 -10.55 3.01 -13.71
CA ASN A 44 -10.90 3.11 -15.12
C ASN A 44 -10.36 1.95 -15.99
N ALA A 45 -9.83 0.89 -15.36
CA ALA A 45 -9.18 -0.25 -16.01
C ALA A 45 -8.04 0.18 -16.96
N ARG A 46 -7.32 1.25 -16.61
CA ARG A 46 -6.16 1.75 -17.37
C ARG A 46 -4.86 1.25 -16.74
N GLN A 47 -3.79 1.31 -17.52
CA GLN A 47 -2.45 1.01 -17.04
C GLN A 47 -2.09 1.94 -15.87
N HIS A 48 -1.67 1.34 -14.76
CA HIS A 48 -1.34 2.03 -13.52
C HIS A 48 -0.14 1.34 -12.85
N LYS A 49 0.49 2.03 -11.91
CA LYS A 49 1.58 1.52 -11.09
C LYS A 49 1.11 1.31 -9.66
N PHE A 50 1.63 0.29 -9.01
CA PHE A 50 1.34 -0.01 -7.60
C PHE A 50 2.56 -0.65 -6.93
N LEU A 51 2.58 -0.59 -5.60
CA LEU A 51 3.46 -1.38 -4.75
C LEU A 51 2.66 -2.56 -4.17
N GLY A 52 3.27 -3.74 -4.10
CA GLY A 52 2.64 -4.96 -3.60
C GLY A 52 2.63 -6.07 -4.64
N GLY A 53 1.58 -6.88 -4.65
CA GLY A 53 1.47 -8.09 -5.47
C GLY A 53 0.61 -9.15 -4.78
N VAL A 54 0.83 -10.41 -5.16
CA VAL A 54 0.12 -11.55 -4.57
C VAL A 54 0.57 -11.77 -3.12
N ALA A 55 -0.34 -11.55 -2.17
CA ALA A 55 -0.10 -11.78 -0.76
C ALA A 55 -0.53 -13.20 -0.37
N LYS A 56 0.45 -14.06 -0.08
CA LYS A 56 0.24 -15.46 0.32
C LYS A 56 0.22 -15.69 1.84
N GLN A 57 0.62 -14.68 2.60
CA GLN A 57 0.72 -14.70 4.05
C GLN A 57 0.08 -13.43 4.61
N SER A 58 -0.30 -13.47 5.87
CA SER A 58 -1.03 -12.40 6.56
C SER A 58 -0.55 -12.33 8.02
N PRO A 59 -0.33 -11.12 8.58
CA PRO A 59 -0.46 -9.82 7.93
C PRO A 59 0.73 -9.50 7.00
N ILE A 60 0.51 -8.63 6.02
CA ILE A 60 1.59 -8.03 5.22
C ILE A 60 1.81 -6.57 5.62
N ARG A 61 3.01 -6.05 5.36
CA ARG A 61 3.37 -4.66 5.66
C ARG A 61 3.96 -3.99 4.43
N LEU A 62 3.38 -2.87 4.02
CA LEU A 62 3.84 -2.04 2.92
C LEU A 62 4.27 -0.67 3.45
N LYS A 63 5.48 -0.25 3.10
CA LYS A 63 6.01 1.07 3.45
C LYS A 63 5.66 2.07 2.35
N ILE A 64 5.04 3.18 2.73
CA ILE A 64 4.77 4.30 1.83
C ILE A 64 6.11 4.98 1.49
N PRO A 65 6.48 5.10 0.21
CA PRO A 65 7.79 5.62 -0.18
C PRO A 65 7.89 7.13 -0.01
N GLU A 66 6.80 7.86 -0.25
CA GLU A 66 6.80 9.33 -0.30
C GLU A 66 5.49 9.93 0.23
N ASN A 67 5.55 11.22 0.57
CA ASN A 67 4.39 11.96 1.03
C ASN A 67 3.34 12.05 -0.08
N GLY A 68 2.08 11.77 0.23
CA GLY A 68 1.02 11.83 -0.78
C GLY A 68 -0.31 11.30 -0.30
N HIS A 69 -1.29 11.30 -1.19
CA HIS A 69 -2.58 10.64 -0.97
C HIS A 69 -2.49 9.21 -1.50
N TRP A 70 -2.72 8.24 -0.62
CA TRP A 70 -2.51 6.82 -0.89
C TRP A 70 -3.79 6.01 -0.73
N HIS A 71 -3.91 4.97 -1.55
CA HIS A 71 -5.02 4.03 -1.57
C HIS A 71 -4.49 2.61 -1.50
N VAL A 72 -5.20 1.73 -0.79
CA VAL A 72 -4.97 0.29 -0.86
C VAL A 72 -6.17 -0.36 -1.52
N VAL A 73 -5.88 -1.23 -2.47
CA VAL A 73 -6.87 -2.13 -3.07
C VAL A 73 -6.49 -3.56 -2.75
N VAL A 74 -7.49 -4.33 -2.30
CA VAL A 74 -7.41 -5.79 -2.16
C VAL A 74 -8.35 -6.39 -3.16
N ASP A 75 -7.82 -7.12 -4.15
CA ASP A 75 -8.61 -7.72 -5.22
C ASP A 75 -8.33 -9.22 -5.39
N MET A 76 -9.27 -9.89 -6.05
CA MET A 76 -9.23 -11.33 -6.32
C MET A 76 -8.90 -11.62 -7.79
N GLU A 77 -8.26 -10.70 -8.51
CA GLU A 77 -7.88 -10.96 -9.91
C GLU A 77 -7.00 -12.22 -9.98
N GLY A 78 -7.43 -13.21 -10.76
CA GLY A 78 -6.73 -14.49 -10.91
C GLY A 78 -6.83 -15.46 -9.73
N HIS A 79 -7.66 -15.17 -8.69
CA HIS A 79 -7.81 -16.00 -7.51
C HIS A 79 -9.28 -16.36 -7.25
N PRO A 80 -9.60 -17.63 -6.93
CA PRO A 80 -10.97 -18.02 -6.63
C PRO A 80 -11.41 -17.52 -5.24
N GLY A 81 -12.70 -17.24 -5.09
CA GLY A 81 -13.32 -16.91 -3.81
C GLY A 81 -13.31 -15.42 -3.46
N LYS A 82 -13.45 -15.13 -2.16
CA LYS A 82 -13.45 -13.77 -1.61
C LYS A 82 -12.49 -13.71 -0.43
N ALA A 83 -11.69 -12.65 -0.37
CA ALA A 83 -10.86 -12.35 0.80
C ALA A 83 -11.51 -11.23 1.62
N GLN A 84 -11.66 -11.45 2.92
CA GLN A 84 -11.88 -10.35 3.86
C GLN A 84 -10.53 -9.69 4.16
N SER A 85 -10.57 -8.38 4.37
CA SER A 85 -9.37 -7.61 4.67
C SER A 85 -9.61 -6.51 5.70
N SER A 86 -8.55 -6.09 6.36
CA SER A 86 -8.52 -4.91 7.22
C SER A 86 -7.15 -4.23 7.14
N ILE A 87 -7.14 -2.92 7.40
CA ILE A 87 -5.95 -2.08 7.32
C ILE A 87 -5.67 -1.45 8.66
N LYS A 88 -4.39 -1.43 9.05
CA LYS A 88 -3.88 -0.66 10.17
C LYS A 88 -2.71 0.21 9.72
N VAL A 89 -2.85 1.53 9.85
CA VAL A 89 -1.75 2.47 9.62
C VAL A 89 -0.90 2.53 10.88
N LEU A 90 0.36 2.11 10.78
CA LEU A 90 1.28 2.12 11.89
C LEU A 90 1.97 3.49 11.99
N PRO A 91 2.13 4.03 13.22
CA PRO A 91 2.88 5.27 13.41
C PRO A 91 4.30 5.13 12.89
N VAL A 92 4.78 6.13 12.15
CA VAL A 92 6.21 6.22 11.81
C VAL A 92 6.96 6.41 13.12
N ALA A 93 7.81 5.44 13.51
CA ALA A 93 8.74 5.67 14.61
C ALA A 93 9.57 6.93 14.29
N PRO A 94 9.87 7.80 15.26
CA PRO A 94 10.70 8.98 15.00
C PRO A 94 12.01 8.52 14.36
N GLN A 95 12.21 8.88 13.10
CA GLN A 95 13.48 8.64 12.44
C GLN A 95 14.50 9.47 13.21
N LYS A 96 15.42 8.81 13.94
CA LYS A 96 16.56 9.52 14.51
C LYS A 96 17.25 10.24 13.34
N PRO A 97 17.45 11.56 13.38
CA PRO A 97 18.18 12.24 12.32
C PRO A 97 19.53 11.53 12.17
N ALA A 98 19.87 11.15 10.94
CA ALA A 98 21.17 10.61 10.64
C ALA A 98 22.21 11.63 11.10
N GLN A 99 22.91 11.31 12.19
CA GLN A 99 24.00 12.14 12.69
C GLN A 99 25.14 12.01 11.69
N ASN A 100 25.16 12.90 10.69
CA ASN A 100 26.36 13.15 9.92
C ASN A 100 27.37 13.78 10.89
N PHE A 101 28.16 12.96 11.57
CA PHE A 101 29.36 13.40 12.25
C PHE A 101 30.36 13.85 11.17
N SER A 102 30.34 15.13 10.82
CA SER A 102 31.45 15.76 10.12
C SER A 102 32.60 15.90 11.11
N ALA A 103 33.49 14.92 11.14
CA ALA A 103 34.78 15.05 11.80
C ALA A 103 35.63 16.06 11.04
N ALA A 104 35.60 17.32 11.48
CA ALA A 104 36.61 18.30 11.11
C ALA A 104 37.97 17.79 11.58
N SER A 105 38.83 17.38 10.65
CA SER A 105 40.22 17.02 10.93
C SER A 105 41.11 18.12 10.39
N ARG A 106 41.65 18.88 11.34
CA ARG A 106 42.97 19.55 11.42
C ARG A 106 43.48 20.32 10.21
#